data_AF-A0A813UJN9-F1
#
_entry.id   AF-A0A813UJN9-F1
#
_cell.length_a   1.000
_cell.length_b   1.000
_cell.length_c   1.000
_cell.angle_alpha   90.00
_cell.angle_beta   90.00
_cell.angle_gamma   90.00
#
_symmetry.space_group_name_H-M   'P 1'
#
loop_
_entity.id
_entity.type
_entity.pdbx_description
1 polymer ?
#
loop_
_entity_poly.entity_id
_entity_poly.type
_entity_poly.pdbx_seq_one_letter_code
_entity_poly.pdbx_strand_id
1 'polypeptide(L)'
;MLYIIIALLISFSLEIRSQEQICRFADLFTIDDLLYNRNNAIHHFKMNISLWEGKFGNGVGYNNVTGITYDGHKIDHETGNLHENLQFWTAASKEALHVNILTLYLLDDQYAKMFFNNAPIDHIIDILTKKINSYDDFHRRYPGFGGFLPWFAANGTNMNLLDAWRDKVPGLDNGQLIWSILSLIISLNNKNYTNLAKRYQDRIDLMINTSIPVFYDGNGGIRCVTKIRNMTDESQQFNKSNYFTDGDCYLDDPYEGELMAYFMDLYAPWIKYNYTIDEREKIWLKKQAKLKRVEYVNENENITVQQGYWFSSHEQWKYFYLPYMDIPIQRRLFMNGEKARTMHSNKNHIPGLYASVASTVPNDTYNVEYLSACGIQSIASEPVLHMTTITPYASFPVILADETIGLIWYLNMLHGSSMQNVYGSTEATNITGTAISPVITWDSKVTTVVAMLSKKLIDENRQLLIYNGLYERFYTITDREWKRVFGQTNLNGEHIPLSLPSVHLSKSNLNDFSQCRLTTNPYSTTLRPDTSTKAGSTSIMLCTLSECYLSMIIIILFIRQIGYL
;
A
#
# COMPACT_ATOMS: atom_id res chain seq x y z
N MET A 1 -0.28 31.93 -39.69
CA MET A 1 -0.38 31.79 -38.22
C MET A 1 -1.35 30.69 -37.81
N LEU A 2 -2.62 30.72 -38.23
CA LEU A 2 -3.62 29.67 -37.92
C LEU A 2 -3.18 28.26 -38.37
N TYR A 3 -2.60 28.12 -39.56
CA TYR A 3 -2.05 26.84 -40.04
C TYR A 3 -0.86 26.32 -39.25
N ILE A 4 -0.04 27.21 -38.65
CA ILE A 4 1.10 26.83 -37.81
C ILE A 4 0.62 26.41 -36.43
N ILE A 5 -0.39 27.08 -35.88
CA ILE A 5 -1.04 26.69 -34.61
C ILE A 5 -1.79 25.36 -34.78
N ILE A 6 -2.49 25.16 -35.90
CA ILE A 6 -3.15 23.88 -36.20
C ILE A 6 -2.11 22.78 -36.45
N ALA A 7 -1.01 23.05 -37.16
CA ALA A 7 0.05 22.07 -37.37
C ALA A 7 0.77 21.72 -36.06
N LEU A 8 1.03 22.71 -35.18
CA LEU A 8 1.59 22.48 -33.83
C LEU A 8 0.60 21.75 -32.94
N LEU A 9 -0.70 22.09 -32.95
CA LEU A 9 -1.72 21.37 -32.21
C LEU A 9 -1.88 19.95 -32.75
N ILE A 10 -1.82 19.72 -34.06
CA ILE A 10 -1.89 18.38 -34.67
C ILE A 10 -0.61 17.58 -34.39
N SER A 11 0.57 18.19 -34.40
CA SER A 11 1.82 17.50 -34.02
C SER A 11 1.90 17.23 -32.51
N PHE A 12 1.37 18.12 -31.67
CA PHE A 12 1.15 17.85 -30.24
C PHE A 12 0.07 16.79 -30.01
N SER A 13 -0.98 16.76 -30.84
CA SER A 13 -2.03 15.71 -30.83
C SER A 13 -1.52 14.37 -31.34
N LEU A 14 -0.53 14.37 -32.24
CA LEU A 14 0.10 13.18 -32.81
C LEU A 14 1.29 12.67 -31.97
N GLU A 15 1.86 13.49 -31.08
CA GLU A 15 2.74 13.01 -30.00
C GLU A 15 1.94 12.46 -28.81
N ILE A 16 0.68 12.88 -28.63
CA ILE A 16 -0.32 12.17 -27.80
C ILE A 16 -0.95 11.02 -28.62
N ARG A 17 -0.17 10.38 -29.49
CA ARG A 17 -0.52 9.04 -29.97
C ARG A 17 -0.31 8.12 -28.79
N SER A 18 -1.39 7.48 -28.33
CA SER A 18 -1.40 6.55 -27.21
C SER A 18 -0.13 5.71 -27.21
N GLN A 19 0.83 6.04 -26.34
CA GLN A 19 1.93 5.15 -26.07
C GLN A 19 1.26 3.86 -25.64
N GLU A 20 1.34 2.85 -26.48
CA GLU A 20 0.62 1.60 -26.30
C GLU A 20 0.92 1.13 -24.88
N GLN A 21 -0.13 0.96 -24.06
CA GLN A 21 0.05 0.62 -22.66
C GLN A 21 0.61 -0.79 -22.61
N ILE A 22 1.91 -0.91 -22.36
CA ILE A 22 2.60 -2.19 -22.31
C ILE A 22 2.39 -2.79 -20.92
N CYS A 23 1.76 -3.96 -20.86
CA CYS A 23 1.55 -4.69 -19.59
C CYS A 23 2.87 -5.03 -18.90
N ARG A 24 3.83 -5.51 -19.68
CA ARG A 24 5.21 -5.82 -19.25
C ARG A 24 6.07 -4.55 -19.15
N PHE A 25 5.59 -3.54 -18.42
CA PHE A 25 6.25 -2.23 -18.38
C PHE A 25 7.57 -2.21 -17.61
N ALA A 26 7.87 -3.19 -16.75
CA ALA A 26 9.12 -3.19 -15.99
C ALA A 26 10.34 -3.27 -16.92
N ASP A 27 10.20 -3.95 -18.05
CA ASP A 27 11.25 -4.09 -19.07
C ASP A 27 11.55 -2.75 -19.79
N LEU A 28 10.74 -1.70 -19.58
CA LEU A 28 11.00 -0.35 -20.09
C LEU A 28 11.96 0.46 -19.20
N PHE A 29 12.29 -0.04 -18.01
CA PHE A 29 13.09 0.67 -17.01
C PHE A 29 14.27 -0.20 -16.56
N THR A 30 15.41 0.44 -16.38
CA THR A 30 16.58 -0.14 -15.70
C THR A 30 16.72 0.40 -14.28
N ILE A 31 17.53 -0.27 -13.45
CA ILE A 31 17.90 0.25 -12.13
C ILE A 31 18.53 1.64 -12.25
N ASP A 32 19.40 1.84 -13.24
CA ASP A 32 20.07 3.11 -13.53
C ASP A 32 19.08 4.23 -13.90
N ASP A 33 18.03 3.90 -14.65
CA ASP A 33 17.01 4.89 -15.01
C ASP A 33 16.33 5.43 -13.76
N LEU A 34 15.96 4.56 -12.82
CA LEU A 34 15.37 4.98 -11.55
C LEU A 34 16.39 5.69 -10.66
N LEU A 35 17.59 5.13 -10.49
CA LEU A 35 18.62 5.65 -9.59
C LEU A 35 19.04 7.09 -9.94
N TYR A 36 19.18 7.37 -11.23
CA TYR A 36 19.55 8.70 -11.72
C TYR A 36 18.35 9.51 -12.23
N ASN A 37 17.12 8.99 -12.05
CA ASN A 37 15.87 9.54 -12.55
C ASN A 37 15.96 10.01 -14.02
N ARG A 38 16.60 9.21 -14.88
CA ARG A 38 16.82 9.54 -16.30
C ARG A 38 15.48 9.71 -16.99
N ASN A 39 15.33 10.78 -17.77
CA ASN A 39 14.09 11.06 -18.49
C ASN A 39 12.83 11.01 -17.60
N ASN A 40 12.94 11.40 -16.33
CA ASN A 40 11.84 11.34 -15.36
C ASN A 40 11.30 9.90 -15.13
N ALA A 41 12.18 8.91 -15.17
CA ALA A 41 11.84 7.49 -15.06
C ALA A 41 11.03 7.16 -13.81
N ILE A 42 11.29 7.80 -12.65
CA ILE A 42 10.52 7.55 -11.42
C ILE A 42 9.03 7.87 -11.64
N HIS A 43 8.74 9.03 -12.25
CA HIS A 43 7.36 9.42 -12.55
C HIS A 43 6.71 8.44 -13.52
N HIS A 44 7.36 8.14 -14.64
CA HIS A 44 6.82 7.22 -15.64
C HIS A 44 6.61 5.81 -15.09
N PHE A 45 7.51 5.33 -14.23
CA PHE A 45 7.38 4.04 -13.56
C PHE A 45 6.17 4.05 -12.61
N LYS A 46 6.03 5.07 -11.76
CA LYS A 46 4.86 5.21 -10.87
C LYS A 46 3.55 5.30 -11.63
N MET A 47 3.49 6.02 -12.75
CA MET A 47 2.30 6.09 -13.60
C MET A 47 1.91 4.72 -14.16
N ASN A 48 2.88 3.92 -14.60
CA ASN A 48 2.64 2.55 -15.07
C ASN A 48 2.17 1.64 -13.92
N ILE A 49 2.82 1.71 -12.76
CA ILE A 49 2.38 0.97 -11.55
C ILE A 49 0.93 1.34 -11.25
N SER A 50 0.62 2.63 -11.08
CA SER A 50 -0.74 3.07 -10.76
C SER A 50 -1.78 2.58 -11.77
N LEU A 51 -1.50 2.73 -13.07
CA LEU A 51 -2.40 2.27 -14.12
C LEU A 51 -2.69 0.76 -14.04
N TRP A 52 -1.65 -0.07 -13.95
CA TRP A 52 -1.78 -1.52 -14.00
C TRP A 52 -2.29 -2.10 -12.67
N GLU A 53 -1.83 -1.59 -11.53
CA GLU A 53 -2.41 -1.91 -10.22
C GLU A 53 -3.88 -1.49 -10.14
N GLY A 54 -4.25 -0.40 -10.81
CA GLY A 54 -5.63 0.07 -10.95
C GLY A 54 -6.55 -0.92 -11.66
N LYS A 55 -6.02 -1.72 -12.60
CA LYS A 55 -6.78 -2.80 -13.26
C LYS A 55 -7.21 -3.87 -12.25
N PHE A 56 -6.41 -4.12 -11.21
CA PHE A 56 -6.84 -4.88 -10.06
C PHE A 56 -7.83 -4.07 -9.21
N GLY A 57 -7.37 -3.03 -8.52
CA GLY A 57 -8.14 -2.45 -7.42
C GLY A 57 -9.40 -1.68 -7.82
N ASN A 58 -9.49 -1.16 -9.04
CA ASN A 58 -10.72 -0.55 -9.59
C ASN A 58 -11.50 -1.51 -10.51
N GLY A 59 -10.87 -2.58 -11.01
CA GLY A 59 -11.49 -3.50 -11.97
C GLY A 59 -12.12 -4.72 -11.31
N VAL A 60 -11.31 -5.50 -10.59
CA VAL A 60 -11.66 -6.84 -10.11
C VAL A 60 -11.46 -7.03 -8.60
N GLY A 61 -10.77 -6.10 -7.92
CA GLY A 61 -10.46 -6.20 -6.49
C GLY A 61 -11.64 -5.93 -5.56
N TYR A 62 -12.80 -5.53 -6.08
CA TYR A 62 -13.99 -5.26 -5.27
C TYR A 62 -15.28 -5.61 -6.01
N ASN A 63 -16.34 -5.78 -5.26
CA ASN A 63 -17.69 -6.01 -5.75
C ASN A 63 -18.35 -4.68 -6.14
N ASN A 64 -18.54 -4.43 -7.44
CA ASN A 64 -19.13 -3.20 -7.98
C ASN A 64 -20.58 -2.93 -7.53
N VAL A 65 -21.30 -3.95 -7.04
CA VAL A 65 -22.66 -3.80 -6.51
C VAL A 65 -22.64 -3.20 -5.12
N THR A 66 -21.74 -3.67 -4.25
CA THR A 66 -21.70 -3.31 -2.83
C THR A 66 -20.60 -2.30 -2.49
N GLY A 67 -19.62 -2.09 -3.37
CA GLY A 67 -18.43 -1.28 -3.12
C GLY A 67 -17.41 -1.96 -2.19
N ILE A 68 -17.62 -3.21 -1.80
CA ILE A 68 -16.82 -3.95 -0.81
C ILE A 68 -15.72 -4.74 -1.49
N THR A 69 -14.51 -4.74 -0.92
CA THR A 69 -13.37 -5.49 -1.47
C THR A 69 -13.58 -7.00 -1.46
N TYR A 70 -12.84 -7.69 -2.31
CA TYR A 70 -12.41 -9.06 -2.08
C TYR A 70 -10.98 -9.02 -1.51
N ASP A 71 -10.52 -10.09 -0.87
CA ASP A 71 -9.11 -10.25 -0.50
C ASP A 71 -8.21 -10.17 -1.75
N GLY A 72 -8.61 -10.92 -2.77
CA GLY A 72 -7.90 -11.07 -4.02
C GLY A 72 -8.57 -12.08 -4.93
N HIS A 73 -7.88 -12.47 -6.00
CA HIS A 73 -8.31 -13.54 -6.89
C HIS A 73 -7.12 -14.36 -7.38
N LYS A 74 -7.37 -15.63 -7.68
CA LYS A 74 -6.40 -16.47 -8.40
C LYS A 74 -6.36 -16.07 -9.87
N ILE A 75 -5.20 -16.20 -10.48
CA ILE A 75 -4.99 -15.99 -11.93
C ILE A 75 -4.47 -17.27 -12.57
N ASP A 76 -4.77 -17.47 -13.84
CA ASP A 76 -4.34 -18.63 -14.61
C ASP A 76 -2.84 -18.59 -14.91
N HIS A 77 -2.15 -19.74 -14.78
CA HIS A 77 -0.68 -19.84 -14.89
C HIS A 77 -0.14 -19.50 -16.28
N GLU A 78 -0.92 -19.69 -17.34
CA GLU A 78 -0.48 -19.45 -18.72
C GLU A 78 -0.92 -18.08 -19.23
N THR A 79 -2.13 -17.65 -18.89
CA THR A 79 -2.74 -16.44 -19.44
C THR A 79 -2.62 -15.24 -18.53
N GLY A 80 -2.57 -15.42 -17.21
CA GLY A 80 -2.64 -14.33 -16.23
C GLY A 80 -4.05 -13.72 -16.11
N ASN A 81 -5.07 -14.33 -16.72
CA ASN A 81 -6.47 -13.96 -16.55
C ASN A 81 -7.00 -14.46 -15.21
N LEU A 82 -8.12 -13.91 -14.75
CA LEU A 82 -8.82 -14.46 -13.58
C LEU A 82 -9.14 -15.95 -13.75
N HIS A 83 -8.87 -16.73 -12.71
CA HIS A 83 -9.27 -18.13 -12.62
C HIS A 83 -10.77 -18.25 -12.27
N GLU A 84 -11.41 -19.36 -12.62
CA GLU A 84 -12.87 -19.59 -12.46
C GLU A 84 -13.39 -19.46 -11.02
N ASN A 85 -12.57 -19.81 -10.03
CA ASN A 85 -12.92 -19.82 -8.61
C ASN A 85 -12.42 -18.55 -7.92
N LEU A 86 -13.17 -17.46 -8.08
CA LEU A 86 -12.88 -16.17 -7.45
C LEU A 86 -12.99 -16.26 -5.93
N GLN A 87 -11.99 -15.72 -5.21
CA GLN A 87 -12.13 -15.58 -3.76
C GLN A 87 -13.25 -14.58 -3.46
N PHE A 88 -14.06 -14.89 -2.46
CA PHE A 88 -15.28 -14.17 -2.16
C PHE A 88 -15.29 -13.55 -0.76
N TRP A 89 -14.18 -13.61 -0.03
CA TRP A 89 -14.07 -13.10 1.32
C TRP A 89 -13.05 -11.95 1.38
N THR A 90 -13.10 -11.14 2.43
CA THR A 90 -12.16 -10.05 2.71
C THR A 90 -12.18 -9.72 4.22
N ALA A 91 -11.46 -8.67 4.62
CA ALA A 91 -11.43 -8.14 5.97
C ALA A 91 -11.28 -6.61 5.99
N ALA A 92 -11.39 -6.01 7.18
CA ALA A 92 -11.22 -4.57 7.37
C ALA A 92 -9.85 -4.05 6.90
N SER A 93 -8.81 -4.88 6.93
CA SER A 93 -7.45 -4.54 6.47
C SER A 93 -7.41 -4.18 4.98
N LYS A 94 -8.12 -4.94 4.14
CA LYS A 94 -8.20 -4.72 2.68
C LYS A 94 -9.14 -3.57 2.36
N GLU A 95 -10.23 -3.45 3.12
CA GLU A 95 -11.10 -2.26 3.08
C GLU A 95 -10.32 -0.98 3.39
N ALA A 96 -9.37 -1.02 4.33
CA ALA A 96 -8.54 0.12 4.68
C ALA A 96 -7.68 0.59 3.49
N LEU A 97 -7.05 -0.33 2.76
CA LEU A 97 -6.30 -0.01 1.54
C LEU A 97 -7.19 0.59 0.44
N HIS A 98 -8.39 0.04 0.25
CA HIS A 98 -9.33 0.58 -0.73
C HIS A 98 -9.80 1.99 -0.35
N VAL A 99 -10.14 2.21 0.93
CA VAL A 99 -10.50 3.55 1.42
C VAL A 99 -9.34 4.52 1.29
N ASN A 100 -8.10 4.10 1.53
CA ASN A 100 -6.91 4.95 1.35
C ASN A 100 -6.75 5.41 -0.09
N ILE A 101 -6.84 4.51 -1.08
CA ILE A 101 -6.66 4.90 -2.48
C ILE A 101 -7.82 5.77 -3.02
N LEU A 102 -9.06 5.52 -2.56
CA LEU A 102 -10.20 6.41 -2.82
C LEU A 102 -10.01 7.80 -2.18
N THR A 103 -9.48 7.85 -0.95
CA THR A 103 -9.14 9.09 -0.27
C THR A 103 -8.06 9.87 -1.03
N LEU A 104 -7.00 9.20 -1.46
CA LEU A 104 -5.92 9.81 -2.25
C LEU A 104 -6.44 10.39 -3.57
N TYR A 105 -7.42 9.73 -4.21
CA TYR A 105 -8.12 10.29 -5.36
C TYR A 105 -8.81 11.61 -5.01
N LEU A 106 -9.55 11.65 -3.91
CA LEU A 106 -10.23 12.87 -3.42
C LEU A 106 -9.24 13.97 -3.02
N LEU A 107 -8.01 13.62 -2.64
CA LEU A 107 -6.91 14.56 -2.39
C LEU A 107 -6.17 14.99 -3.66
N ASP A 108 -6.79 14.80 -4.83
CA ASP A 108 -6.27 15.14 -6.16
C ASP A 108 -4.88 14.57 -6.45
N ASP A 109 -4.58 13.38 -5.92
CA ASP A 109 -3.33 12.71 -6.28
C ASP A 109 -3.36 12.20 -7.72
N GLN A 110 -2.38 12.60 -8.54
CA GLN A 110 -2.33 12.25 -9.96
C GLN A 110 -2.16 10.74 -10.19
N TYR A 111 -1.45 10.05 -9.31
CA TYR A 111 -1.20 8.63 -9.40
C TYR A 111 -2.44 7.85 -8.97
N ALA A 112 -3.14 8.31 -7.92
CA ALA A 112 -4.45 7.76 -7.56
C ALA A 112 -5.49 8.00 -8.67
N LYS A 113 -5.49 9.17 -9.32
CA LYS A 113 -6.33 9.41 -10.50
C LYS A 113 -6.02 8.44 -11.63
N MET A 114 -4.74 8.19 -11.92
CA MET A 114 -4.33 7.18 -12.90
C MET A 114 -4.75 5.76 -12.51
N PHE A 115 -4.71 5.41 -11.23
CA PHE A 115 -5.20 4.13 -10.72
C PHE A 115 -6.69 3.89 -11.03
N PHE A 116 -7.50 4.94 -10.95
CA PHE A 116 -8.90 4.90 -11.37
C PHE A 116 -9.09 5.21 -12.86
N ASN A 117 -8.03 5.16 -13.68
CA ASN A 117 -8.04 5.48 -15.10
C ASN A 117 -8.68 6.86 -15.40
N ASN A 118 -8.41 7.84 -14.54
CA ASN A 118 -8.99 9.18 -14.58
C ASN A 118 -10.54 9.19 -14.64
N ALA A 119 -11.19 8.21 -13.99
CA ALA A 119 -12.64 8.18 -13.85
C ALA A 119 -13.19 9.50 -13.29
N PRO A 120 -14.43 9.90 -13.62
CA PRO A 120 -15.04 11.08 -12.99
C PRO A 120 -15.16 10.90 -11.48
N ILE A 121 -15.13 12.01 -10.72
CA ILE A 121 -15.27 11.97 -9.25
C ILE A 121 -16.56 11.26 -8.81
N ASP A 122 -17.64 11.34 -9.59
CA ASP A 122 -18.91 10.66 -9.31
C ASP A 122 -18.77 9.14 -9.19
N HIS A 123 -17.85 8.52 -9.94
CA HIS A 123 -17.53 7.09 -9.81
C HIS A 123 -16.98 6.76 -8.42
N ILE A 124 -16.09 7.61 -7.91
CA ILE A 124 -15.46 7.46 -6.60
C ILE A 124 -16.50 7.65 -5.49
N ILE A 125 -17.38 8.62 -5.64
CA ILE A 125 -18.48 8.88 -4.71
C ILE A 125 -19.50 7.75 -4.71
N ASP A 126 -19.80 7.15 -5.88
CA ASP A 126 -20.67 5.96 -5.97
C ASP A 126 -20.08 4.76 -5.22
N ILE A 127 -18.78 4.47 -5.40
CA ILE A 127 -18.10 3.38 -4.67
C ILE A 127 -18.22 3.60 -3.16
N LEU A 128 -17.88 4.81 -2.68
CA LEU A 128 -17.94 5.15 -1.27
C LEU A 128 -19.36 5.07 -0.71
N THR A 129 -20.35 5.53 -1.48
CA THR A 129 -21.77 5.47 -1.10
C THR A 129 -22.24 4.02 -0.95
N LYS A 130 -21.93 3.16 -1.92
CA LYS A 130 -22.24 1.73 -1.84
C LYS A 130 -21.54 1.05 -0.67
N LYS A 131 -20.27 1.38 -0.44
CA LYS A 131 -19.47 0.84 0.67
C LYS A 131 -20.10 1.18 2.02
N ILE A 132 -20.41 2.46 2.30
CA ILE A 132 -21.05 2.83 3.56
C ILE A 132 -22.46 2.25 3.71
N ASN A 133 -23.24 2.12 2.61
CA ASN A 133 -24.52 1.41 2.64
C ASN A 133 -24.37 -0.05 3.09
N SER A 134 -23.36 -0.74 2.57
CA SER A 134 -23.08 -2.14 2.91
C SER A 134 -22.63 -2.28 4.37
N TYR A 135 -21.81 -1.35 4.84
CA TYR A 135 -21.37 -1.24 6.24
C TYR A 135 -22.54 -1.03 7.21
N ASP A 136 -23.48 -0.15 6.86
CA ASP A 136 -24.67 0.16 7.65
C ASP A 136 -25.64 -1.02 7.66
N ASP A 137 -25.84 -1.66 6.50
CA ASP A 137 -26.67 -2.86 6.38
C ASP A 137 -26.11 -4.03 7.22
N PHE A 138 -24.79 -4.25 7.17
CA PHE A 138 -24.13 -5.26 7.99
C PHE A 138 -24.33 -4.99 9.48
N HIS A 139 -24.12 -3.75 9.92
CA HIS A 139 -24.30 -3.36 11.32
C HIS A 139 -25.76 -3.54 11.77
N ARG A 140 -26.73 -3.15 10.95
CA ARG A 140 -28.16 -3.33 11.25
C ARG A 140 -28.54 -4.79 11.46
N ARG A 141 -27.92 -5.72 10.72
CA ARG A 141 -28.16 -7.17 10.86
C ARG A 141 -27.37 -7.78 12.02
N TYR A 142 -26.18 -7.25 12.30
CA TYR A 142 -25.27 -7.78 13.31
C TYR A 142 -24.73 -6.67 14.23
N PRO A 143 -25.59 -6.03 15.04
CA PRO A 143 -25.19 -4.86 15.84
C PRO A 143 -24.17 -5.20 16.93
N GLY A 144 -24.07 -6.46 17.36
CA GLY A 144 -23.09 -6.89 18.35
C GLY A 144 -21.63 -6.82 17.88
N PHE A 145 -21.36 -6.52 16.60
CA PHE A 145 -20.02 -6.14 16.14
C PHE A 145 -19.65 -4.69 16.50
N GLY A 146 -20.59 -3.89 17.03
CA GLY A 146 -20.33 -2.54 17.52
C GLY A 146 -19.80 -1.57 16.46
N GLY A 147 -20.15 -1.78 15.18
CA GLY A 147 -19.65 -0.98 14.06
C GLY A 147 -18.33 -1.47 13.46
N PHE A 148 -17.64 -2.43 14.10
CA PHE A 148 -16.44 -3.06 13.55
C PHE A 148 -16.78 -4.14 12.52
N LEU A 149 -15.79 -4.55 11.74
CA LEU A 149 -15.96 -5.58 10.71
C LEU A 149 -15.15 -6.84 11.04
N PRO A 150 -15.74 -8.04 10.95
CA PRO A 150 -14.99 -9.29 11.02
C PRO A 150 -14.21 -9.52 9.71
N TRP A 151 -13.68 -10.72 9.53
CA TRP A 151 -13.55 -11.25 8.17
C TRP A 151 -14.93 -11.69 7.70
N PHE A 152 -15.29 -11.36 6.46
CA PHE A 152 -16.64 -11.55 5.95
C PHE A 152 -16.63 -11.98 4.48
N ALA A 153 -17.73 -12.59 4.05
CA ALA A 153 -18.01 -12.87 2.66
C ALA A 153 -18.58 -11.61 1.97
N ALA A 154 -18.02 -11.28 0.81
CA ALA A 154 -18.36 -10.15 -0.03
C ALA A 154 -19.03 -10.57 -1.37
N ASN A 155 -19.46 -11.83 -1.49
CA ASN A 155 -20.22 -12.29 -2.65
C ASN A 155 -21.68 -11.79 -2.65
N GLY A 156 -22.19 -11.57 -3.85
CA GLY A 156 -23.60 -11.21 -4.06
C GLY A 156 -23.89 -9.74 -3.78
N THR A 157 -25.04 -9.45 -3.16
CA THR A 157 -25.56 -8.08 -3.01
C THR A 157 -25.38 -7.50 -1.61
N ASN A 158 -24.87 -8.28 -0.64
CA ASN A 158 -24.72 -7.86 0.76
C ASN A 158 -23.43 -8.44 1.36
N MET A 159 -22.94 -7.84 2.45
CA MET A 159 -21.88 -8.41 3.28
C MET A 159 -22.43 -9.55 4.14
N ASN A 160 -21.80 -10.73 4.13
CA ASN A 160 -22.26 -11.91 4.85
C ASN A 160 -21.21 -12.42 5.84
N LEU A 161 -21.66 -13.09 6.91
CA LEU A 161 -20.74 -13.69 7.87
C LEU A 161 -19.93 -14.81 7.20
N LEU A 162 -18.64 -14.88 7.52
CA LEU A 162 -17.79 -16.00 7.16
C LEU A 162 -17.75 -16.98 8.34
N ASP A 163 -17.88 -18.28 8.10
CA ASP A 163 -18.12 -19.26 9.18
C ASP A 163 -17.06 -19.24 10.29
N ALA A 164 -15.77 -19.15 9.94
CA ALA A 164 -14.68 -19.11 10.92
C ALA A 164 -14.63 -17.81 11.76
N TRP A 165 -15.37 -16.78 11.33
CA TRP A 165 -15.40 -15.44 11.89
C TRP A 165 -16.81 -14.97 12.27
N ARG A 166 -17.78 -15.89 12.29
CA ARG A 166 -19.19 -15.59 12.47
C ARG A 166 -19.47 -14.77 13.73
N ASP A 167 -18.76 -15.07 14.81
CA ASP A 167 -18.87 -14.46 16.13
C ASP A 167 -17.56 -13.80 16.59
N LYS A 168 -16.67 -13.43 15.65
CA LYS A 168 -15.32 -12.94 15.96
C LYS A 168 -14.99 -11.65 15.24
N VAL A 169 -14.33 -10.73 15.92
CA VAL A 169 -13.89 -9.46 15.32
C VAL A 169 -12.43 -9.15 15.67
N PRO A 170 -11.56 -8.90 14.68
CA PRO A 170 -10.15 -8.59 14.93
C PRO A 170 -9.93 -7.10 15.20
N GLY A 171 -9.15 -6.78 16.23
CA GLY A 171 -8.79 -5.40 16.55
C GLY A 171 -7.78 -4.80 15.58
N LEU A 172 -6.83 -5.62 15.08
CA LEU A 172 -5.75 -5.18 14.19
C LEU A 172 -6.31 -4.59 12.88
N ASP A 173 -7.08 -5.37 12.13
CA ASP A 173 -7.65 -4.97 10.84
C ASP A 173 -8.55 -3.74 10.95
N ASN A 174 -9.33 -3.67 12.04
CA ASN A 174 -10.21 -2.52 12.28
C ASN A 174 -9.42 -1.26 12.67
N GLY A 175 -8.28 -1.40 13.36
CA GLY A 175 -7.37 -0.28 13.62
C GLY A 175 -6.92 0.37 12.32
N GLN A 176 -6.56 -0.42 11.30
CA GLN A 176 -6.19 0.09 9.98
C GLN A 176 -7.37 0.81 9.31
N LEU A 177 -8.55 0.20 9.28
CA LEU A 177 -9.74 0.78 8.64
C LEU A 177 -10.19 2.10 9.28
N ILE A 178 -10.10 2.21 10.61
CA ILE A 178 -10.47 3.43 11.33
C ILE A 178 -9.66 4.63 10.83
N TRP A 179 -8.33 4.51 10.78
CA TRP A 179 -7.47 5.62 10.33
C TRP A 179 -7.67 5.95 8.86
N SER A 180 -8.00 4.97 8.02
CA SER A 180 -8.43 5.23 6.63
C SER A 180 -9.71 6.06 6.56
N ILE A 181 -10.73 5.69 7.33
CA ILE A 181 -12.02 6.40 7.33
C ILE A 181 -11.88 7.81 7.88
N LEU A 182 -11.03 8.01 8.90
CA LEU A 182 -10.75 9.35 9.45
C LEU A 182 -10.17 10.30 8.39
N SER A 183 -9.19 9.86 7.59
CA SER A 183 -8.68 10.65 6.46
C SER A 183 -9.74 10.89 5.37
N LEU A 184 -10.58 9.88 5.11
CA LEU A 184 -11.67 9.97 4.14
C LEU A 184 -12.68 11.07 4.52
N ILE A 185 -13.08 11.13 5.80
CA ILE A 185 -14.05 12.11 6.30
C ILE A 185 -13.57 13.54 6.00
N ILE A 186 -12.30 13.84 6.26
CA ILE A 186 -11.71 15.14 5.98
C ILE A 186 -11.76 15.44 4.46
N SER A 187 -11.34 14.46 3.65
CA SER A 187 -11.29 14.60 2.19
C SER A 187 -12.68 14.83 1.58
N LEU A 188 -13.71 14.13 2.07
CA LEU A 188 -15.10 14.32 1.64
C LEU A 188 -15.62 15.71 2.02
N ASN A 189 -15.33 16.18 3.23
CA ASN A 189 -15.71 17.54 3.67
C ASN A 189 -15.03 18.61 2.79
N ASN A 190 -13.74 18.47 2.51
CA ASN A 190 -12.99 19.38 1.64
C ASN A 190 -13.54 19.41 0.19
N LYS A 191 -14.16 18.30 -0.24
CA LYS A 191 -14.84 18.20 -1.55
C LYS A 191 -16.33 18.54 -1.51
N ASN A 192 -16.84 19.05 -0.39
CA ASN A 192 -18.25 19.42 -0.16
C ASN A 192 -19.24 18.24 -0.24
N TYR A 193 -18.79 16.99 -0.06
CA TYR A 193 -19.65 15.81 0.09
C TYR A 193 -20.04 15.59 1.56
N THR A 194 -20.54 16.63 2.22
CA THR A 194 -20.74 16.68 3.68
C THR A 194 -21.72 15.63 4.19
N ASN A 195 -22.78 15.30 3.43
CA ASN A 195 -23.72 14.24 3.80
C ASN A 195 -23.06 12.86 3.84
N LEU A 196 -22.19 12.56 2.86
CA LEU A 196 -21.46 11.30 2.84
C LEU A 196 -20.40 11.27 3.95
N ALA A 197 -19.69 12.38 4.16
CA ALA A 197 -18.74 12.54 5.27
C ALA A 197 -19.42 12.29 6.62
N LYS A 198 -20.62 12.83 6.83
CA LYS A 198 -21.41 12.64 8.06
C LYS A 198 -21.74 11.17 8.32
N ARG A 199 -22.08 10.39 7.29
CA ARG A 199 -22.36 8.95 7.46
C ARG A 199 -21.12 8.16 7.90
N TYR A 200 -19.97 8.47 7.32
CA TYR A 200 -18.71 7.88 7.77
C TYR A 200 -18.34 8.34 9.19
N GLN A 201 -18.60 9.60 9.53
CA GLN A 201 -18.42 10.12 10.89
C GLN A 201 -19.32 9.38 11.89
N ASP A 202 -20.59 9.15 11.57
CA ASP A 202 -21.52 8.40 12.43
C ASP A 202 -21.02 6.98 12.73
N ARG A 203 -20.42 6.34 11.74
CA ARG A 203 -19.78 5.03 11.93
C ARG A 203 -18.57 5.11 12.85
N ILE A 204 -17.70 6.11 12.69
CA ILE A 204 -16.57 6.34 13.60
C ILE A 204 -17.06 6.61 15.02
N ASP A 205 -18.09 7.44 15.19
CA ASP A 205 -18.66 7.76 16.50
C ASP A 205 -19.22 6.50 17.19
N LEU A 206 -19.83 5.60 16.42
CA LEU A 206 -20.24 4.29 16.92
C LEU A 206 -19.02 3.46 17.38
N MET A 207 -17.99 3.32 16.53
CA MET A 207 -16.76 2.59 16.87
C MET A 207 -16.05 3.17 18.10
N ILE A 208 -16.02 4.50 18.26
CA ILE A 208 -15.49 5.18 19.44
C ILE A 208 -16.23 4.70 20.68
N ASN A 209 -17.57 4.75 20.63
CA ASN A 209 -18.42 4.39 21.75
C ASN A 209 -18.41 2.90 22.11
N THR A 210 -18.10 2.01 21.17
CA THR A 210 -18.09 0.55 21.38
C THR A 210 -16.68 -0.03 21.53
N SER A 211 -15.62 0.74 21.27
CA SER A 211 -14.22 0.28 21.34
C SER A 211 -13.86 -0.34 22.70
N ILE A 212 -14.27 0.29 23.81
CA ILE A 212 -14.03 -0.23 25.16
C ILE A 212 -14.74 -1.58 25.38
N PRO A 213 -16.07 -1.71 25.24
CA PRO A 213 -16.71 -2.99 25.48
C PRO A 213 -16.23 -4.09 24.54
N VAL A 214 -16.00 -3.79 23.26
CA VAL A 214 -15.57 -4.78 22.27
C VAL A 214 -14.13 -5.23 22.53
N PHE A 215 -13.17 -4.31 22.68
CA PHE A 215 -11.74 -4.68 22.64
C PHE A 215 -10.99 -4.56 23.96
N TYR A 216 -11.48 -3.82 24.96
CA TYR A 216 -10.74 -3.67 26.21
C TYR A 216 -11.05 -4.82 27.19
N ASP A 217 -10.00 -5.54 27.60
CA ASP A 217 -10.09 -6.66 28.54
C ASP A 217 -9.62 -6.30 29.97
N GLY A 218 -9.30 -5.03 30.20
CA GLY A 218 -8.73 -4.57 31.47
C GLY A 218 -7.21 -4.71 31.54
N ASN A 219 -6.60 -3.97 32.47
CA ASN A 219 -5.18 -4.00 32.77
C ASN A 219 -4.28 -3.80 31.54
N GLY A 220 -4.67 -2.87 30.67
CA GLY A 220 -3.97 -2.57 29.42
C GLY A 220 -4.16 -3.59 28.29
N GLY A 221 -4.93 -4.66 28.52
CA GLY A 221 -5.24 -5.67 27.50
C GLY A 221 -6.19 -5.15 26.44
N ILE A 222 -5.71 -5.07 25.20
CA ILE A 222 -6.53 -4.89 24.00
C ILE A 222 -6.61 -6.23 23.28
N ARG A 223 -7.81 -6.79 23.13
CA ARG A 223 -8.03 -8.09 22.49
C ARG A 223 -7.54 -8.05 21.05
N CYS A 224 -6.74 -9.05 20.66
CA CYS A 224 -6.40 -9.23 19.25
C CYS A 224 -7.62 -9.66 18.45
N VAL A 225 -8.33 -10.67 18.97
CA VAL A 225 -9.62 -11.12 18.45
C VAL A 225 -10.62 -11.16 19.61
N THR A 226 -11.75 -10.51 19.40
CA THR A 226 -12.89 -10.53 20.34
C THR A 226 -13.91 -11.55 19.85
N LYS A 227 -14.33 -12.46 20.74
CA LYS A 227 -15.53 -13.28 20.58
C LYS A 227 -16.77 -12.57 21.10
N ILE A 228 -17.89 -12.77 20.43
CA ILE A 228 -19.17 -12.08 20.66
C ILE A 228 -20.23 -13.12 21.02
N ARG A 229 -20.84 -13.01 22.20
CA ARG A 229 -21.88 -13.97 22.64
C ARG A 229 -23.17 -13.82 21.83
N ASN A 230 -23.61 -12.59 21.64
CA ASN A 230 -24.81 -12.26 20.88
C ASN A 230 -24.50 -11.13 19.89
N MET A 231 -24.42 -11.50 18.61
CA MET A 231 -24.13 -10.57 17.52
C MET A 231 -25.38 -9.87 16.97
N THR A 232 -26.59 -10.36 17.28
CA THR A 232 -27.85 -9.89 16.66
C THR A 232 -28.67 -8.95 17.55
N ASP A 233 -28.43 -8.95 18.87
CA ASP A 233 -29.16 -8.11 19.82
C ASP A 233 -28.45 -6.76 20.01
N GLU A 234 -29.09 -5.70 19.51
CA GLU A 234 -28.58 -4.32 19.58
C GLU A 234 -28.34 -3.84 21.02
N SER A 235 -29.11 -4.34 21.99
CA SER A 235 -28.94 -3.95 23.39
C SER A 235 -27.60 -4.42 23.98
N GLN A 236 -26.97 -5.43 23.37
CA GLN A 236 -25.70 -6.00 23.85
C GLN A 236 -24.47 -5.26 23.33
N GLN A 237 -24.60 -4.36 22.35
CA GLN A 237 -23.44 -3.75 21.70
C GLN A 237 -22.56 -2.93 22.67
N PHE A 238 -23.16 -2.34 23.72
CA PHE A 238 -22.45 -1.59 24.76
C PHE A 238 -22.14 -2.42 26.02
N ASN A 239 -22.61 -3.67 26.09
CA ASN A 239 -22.46 -4.53 27.25
C ASN A 239 -21.11 -5.25 27.20
N LYS A 240 -20.18 -4.89 28.10
CA LYS A 240 -18.86 -5.54 28.21
C LYS A 240 -18.94 -7.06 28.34
N SER A 241 -19.97 -7.59 29.01
CA SER A 241 -20.12 -9.05 29.21
C SER A 241 -20.49 -9.83 27.95
N ASN A 242 -20.88 -9.14 26.87
CA ASN A 242 -21.10 -9.74 25.56
C ASN A 242 -19.78 -10.17 24.88
N TYR A 243 -18.65 -9.64 25.35
CA TYR A 243 -17.35 -9.74 24.69
C TYR A 243 -16.34 -10.46 25.56
N PHE A 244 -15.50 -11.28 24.93
CA PHE A 244 -14.40 -11.96 25.61
C PHE A 244 -13.27 -12.28 24.62
N THR A 245 -12.07 -12.51 25.15
CA THR A 245 -10.87 -12.73 24.35
C THR A 245 -10.89 -14.11 23.70
N ASP A 246 -10.56 -14.21 22.41
CA ASP A 246 -10.35 -15.49 21.74
C ASP A 246 -8.90 -15.97 21.98
N GLY A 247 -8.73 -16.91 22.90
CA GLY A 247 -7.41 -17.42 23.30
C GLY A 247 -6.56 -16.38 24.05
N ASP A 248 -5.25 -16.59 24.07
CA ASP A 248 -4.29 -15.77 24.83
C ASP A 248 -3.56 -14.76 23.90
N CYS A 249 -4.32 -13.90 23.22
CA CYS A 249 -3.76 -12.94 22.26
C CYS A 249 -4.23 -11.49 22.50
N TYR A 250 -3.25 -10.58 22.62
CA TYR A 250 -3.47 -9.14 22.80
C TYR A 250 -2.68 -8.33 21.76
N LEU A 251 -3.14 -7.12 21.44
CA LEU A 251 -2.43 -6.15 20.61
C LEU A 251 -1.36 -5.38 21.40
N ASP A 252 -0.40 -6.13 21.95
CA ASP A 252 0.62 -5.65 22.88
C ASP A 252 2.02 -5.52 22.24
N ASP A 253 2.13 -5.61 20.91
CA ASP A 253 3.39 -5.43 20.16
C ASP A 253 3.43 -4.09 19.38
N PRO A 254 4.60 -3.65 18.88
CA PRO A 254 4.73 -2.37 18.20
C PRO A 254 4.39 -2.41 16.69
N TYR A 255 3.61 -3.39 16.22
CA TYR A 255 3.32 -3.57 14.79
C TYR A 255 1.98 -2.91 14.41
N GLU A 256 1.18 -3.53 13.54
CA GLU A 256 -0.03 -2.94 12.95
C GLU A 256 -1.15 -2.77 13.98
N GLY A 257 -1.26 -3.69 14.94
CA GLY A 257 -2.26 -3.64 16.01
C GLY A 257 -2.15 -2.39 16.90
N GLU A 258 -1.01 -1.70 16.88
CA GLU A 258 -0.82 -0.44 17.58
C GLU A 258 -1.75 0.68 17.08
N LEU A 259 -2.25 0.59 15.85
CA LEU A 259 -3.24 1.53 15.32
C LEU A 259 -4.55 1.51 16.13
N MET A 260 -4.99 0.33 16.58
CA MET A 260 -6.13 0.19 17.49
C MET A 260 -5.78 0.72 18.89
N ALA A 261 -4.55 0.50 19.36
CA ALA A 261 -4.08 1.05 20.64
C ALA A 261 -4.13 2.58 20.67
N TYR A 262 -3.66 3.26 19.63
CA TYR A 262 -3.79 4.72 19.53
C TYR A 262 -5.24 5.18 19.38
N PHE A 263 -6.07 4.49 18.59
CA PHE A 263 -7.49 4.84 18.49
C PHE A 263 -8.15 4.81 19.88
N MET A 264 -7.90 3.75 20.66
CA MET A 264 -8.45 3.64 22.00
C MET A 264 -7.85 4.66 22.99
N ASP A 265 -6.54 4.90 22.97
CA ASP A 265 -5.92 5.91 23.84
C ASP A 265 -6.47 7.32 23.59
N LEU A 266 -6.65 7.67 22.32
CA LEU A 266 -6.95 9.03 21.89
C LEU A 266 -8.46 9.33 21.89
N TYR A 267 -9.31 8.37 21.52
CA TYR A 267 -10.74 8.62 21.30
C TYR A 267 -11.69 7.87 22.24
N ALA A 268 -11.29 6.73 22.80
CA ALA A 268 -12.26 5.90 23.53
C ALA A 268 -12.80 6.61 24.79
N PRO A 269 -14.08 6.42 25.14
CA PRO A 269 -14.71 7.10 26.26
C PRO A 269 -14.42 6.38 27.60
N TRP A 270 -13.15 6.38 28.04
CA TRP A 270 -12.67 5.67 29.23
C TRP A 270 -13.53 5.93 30.49
N ILE A 271 -13.83 7.21 30.76
CA ILE A 271 -14.60 7.64 31.93
C ILE A 271 -16.04 7.12 31.89
N LYS A 272 -16.67 7.11 30.71
CA LYS A 272 -18.03 6.57 30.51
C LYS A 272 -18.14 5.11 30.95
N TYR A 273 -17.04 4.36 30.83
CA TYR A 273 -16.96 2.94 31.17
C TYR A 273 -16.31 2.67 32.54
N ASN A 274 -16.27 3.67 33.42
CA ASN A 274 -15.72 3.63 34.78
C ASN A 274 -14.23 3.27 34.83
N TYR A 275 -13.45 3.64 33.81
CA TYR A 275 -12.00 3.54 33.84
C TYR A 275 -11.34 4.89 34.09
N THR A 276 -10.26 4.88 34.86
CA THR A 276 -9.44 6.06 35.11
C THR A 276 -8.50 6.33 33.94
N ILE A 277 -7.91 7.52 33.92
CA ILE A 277 -6.84 7.85 32.97
C ILE A 277 -5.60 6.98 33.19
N ASP A 278 -5.32 6.58 34.43
CA ASP A 278 -4.22 5.64 34.73
C ASP A 278 -4.45 4.26 34.08
N GLU A 279 -5.70 3.80 34.01
CA GLU A 279 -6.04 2.54 33.34
C GLU A 279 -5.80 2.60 31.83
N ARG A 280 -6.00 3.77 31.21
CA ARG A 280 -5.62 4.03 29.82
C ARG A 280 -4.10 3.91 29.63
N GLU A 281 -3.29 4.47 30.54
CA GLU A 281 -1.82 4.36 30.46
C GLU A 281 -1.32 2.91 30.48
N LYS A 282 -2.08 1.99 31.10
CA LYS A 282 -1.70 0.57 31.13
C LYS A 282 -1.62 -0.09 29.76
N ILE A 283 -2.30 0.44 28.73
CA ILE A 283 -2.11 -0.03 27.35
C ILE A 283 -0.63 0.01 26.99
N TRP A 284 0.02 1.15 27.24
CA TRP A 284 1.41 1.37 26.90
C TRP A 284 2.34 0.54 27.79
N LEU A 285 2.02 0.41 29.09
CA LEU A 285 2.78 -0.45 30.01
C LEU A 285 2.78 -1.92 29.56
N LYS A 286 1.63 -2.44 29.12
CA LYS A 286 1.54 -3.83 28.63
C LYS A 286 2.38 -4.04 27.38
N LYS A 287 2.50 -3.03 26.51
CA LYS A 287 3.29 -3.06 25.28
C LYS A 287 4.80 -3.04 25.50
N GLN A 288 5.27 -2.54 26.65
CA GLN A 288 6.70 -2.38 26.93
C GLN A 288 7.50 -3.68 26.86
N ALA A 289 6.86 -4.81 27.14
CA ALA A 289 7.52 -6.12 27.13
C ALA A 289 7.96 -6.52 25.72
N LYS A 290 7.20 -6.17 24.67
CA LYS A 290 7.46 -6.56 23.28
C LYS A 290 8.18 -5.49 22.46
N LEU A 291 8.29 -4.25 22.95
CA LEU A 291 9.16 -3.25 22.34
C LEU A 291 10.63 -3.54 22.70
N LYS A 292 11.35 -4.21 21.80
CA LYS A 292 12.74 -4.66 22.02
C LYS A 292 13.73 -3.99 21.08
N ARG A 293 14.90 -3.67 21.63
CA ARG A 293 16.09 -3.29 20.89
C ARG A 293 16.89 -4.55 20.55
N VAL A 294 17.19 -4.73 19.28
CA VAL A 294 18.11 -5.77 18.79
C VAL A 294 19.07 -5.16 17.76
N GLU A 295 20.14 -5.89 17.47
CA GLU A 295 21.17 -5.46 16.53
C GLU A 295 21.19 -6.43 15.35
N TYR A 296 21.01 -5.93 14.14
CA TYR A 296 21.32 -6.68 12.94
C TYR A 296 22.84 -6.76 12.79
N VAL A 297 23.40 -7.96 12.93
CA VAL A 297 24.84 -8.18 12.88
C VAL A 297 25.31 -8.13 11.43
N ASN A 298 26.19 -7.16 11.15
CA ASN A 298 26.86 -7.02 9.87
C ASN A 298 28.39 -6.98 10.08
N GLU A 299 29.16 -7.27 9.03
CA GLU A 299 30.61 -7.52 9.13
C GLU A 299 31.40 -6.32 9.65
N ASN A 300 30.99 -5.12 9.27
CA ASN A 300 31.72 -3.88 9.57
C ASN A 300 31.16 -3.15 10.80
N GLU A 301 29.83 -3.13 10.93
CA GLU A 301 29.14 -2.45 12.01
C GLU A 301 27.71 -2.99 12.12
N ASN A 302 27.23 -3.17 13.34
CA ASN A 302 25.85 -3.57 13.60
C ASN A 302 24.86 -2.44 13.27
N ILE A 303 23.62 -2.81 12.95
CA ILE A 303 22.53 -1.84 12.77
C ILE A 303 21.52 -2.04 13.89
N THR A 304 21.30 -1.00 14.69
CA THR A 304 20.28 -1.05 15.75
C THR A 304 18.89 -0.94 15.14
N VAL A 305 18.01 -1.89 15.45
CA VAL A 305 16.63 -1.94 14.94
C VAL A 305 15.62 -2.27 16.05
N GLN A 306 14.35 -1.97 15.78
CA GLN A 306 13.24 -2.55 16.54
C GLN A 306 13.11 -4.03 16.17
N GLN A 307 13.08 -4.94 17.16
CA GLN A 307 12.83 -6.35 16.88
C GLN A 307 11.46 -6.50 16.20
N GLY A 308 11.42 -7.29 15.13
CA GLY A 308 10.18 -7.66 14.44
C GLY A 308 9.57 -8.93 15.01
N TYR A 309 8.33 -9.25 14.63
CA TYR A 309 7.74 -10.55 14.93
C TYR A 309 8.47 -11.61 14.10
N TRP A 310 8.40 -11.47 12.78
CA TRP A 310 9.32 -12.10 11.82
C TRP A 310 10.24 -11.08 11.16
N PHE A 311 10.04 -9.78 11.42
CA PHE A 311 10.62 -8.68 10.65
C PHE A 311 10.08 -8.64 9.21
N SER A 312 8.87 -9.16 9.03
CA SER A 312 8.09 -9.07 7.79
C SER A 312 7.85 -7.60 7.45
N SER A 313 7.92 -7.20 6.17
CA SER A 313 7.65 -5.81 5.81
C SER A 313 6.24 -5.35 6.23
N HIS A 314 5.26 -6.27 6.26
CA HIS A 314 3.90 -6.02 6.72
C HIS A 314 3.84 -5.37 8.11
N GLU A 315 4.79 -5.68 9.01
CA GLU A 315 4.86 -5.13 10.37
C GLU A 315 5.05 -3.60 10.43
N GLN A 316 5.42 -2.98 9.30
CA GLN A 316 5.63 -1.55 9.16
C GLN A 316 4.38 -0.78 8.71
N TRP A 317 3.22 -1.43 8.61
CA TRP A 317 1.99 -0.87 8.05
C TRP A 317 1.56 0.47 8.70
N LYS A 318 1.80 0.63 10.00
CA LYS A 318 1.39 1.82 10.77
C LYS A 318 2.02 3.13 10.26
N TYR A 319 3.18 3.06 9.62
CA TYR A 319 3.95 4.24 9.20
C TYR A 319 3.31 5.03 8.05
N PHE A 320 2.39 4.42 7.28
CA PHE A 320 1.64 5.14 6.25
C PHE A 320 0.25 5.60 6.69
N TYR A 321 -0.11 5.43 7.97
CA TYR A 321 -1.35 5.95 8.56
C TYR A 321 -1.14 7.14 9.47
N LEU A 322 -0.21 7.00 10.42
CA LEU A 322 0.01 7.98 11.48
C LEU A 322 1.38 8.65 11.34
N PRO A 323 1.56 9.87 11.86
CA PRO A 323 2.78 10.65 11.69
C PRO A 323 3.95 10.18 12.58
N TYR A 324 4.23 8.87 12.62
CA TYR A 324 5.34 8.30 13.39
C TYR A 324 6.69 8.93 13.02
N MET A 325 6.89 9.27 11.75
CA MET A 325 8.14 9.84 11.22
C MET A 325 8.41 11.29 11.65
N ASP A 326 7.43 11.95 12.27
CA ASP A 326 7.62 13.25 12.90
C ASP A 326 8.48 13.11 14.18
N ILE A 327 8.38 11.98 14.87
CA ILE A 327 9.15 11.68 16.08
C ILE A 327 10.58 11.30 15.68
N PRO A 328 11.62 12.03 16.11
CA PRO A 328 12.99 11.80 15.65
C PRO A 328 13.53 10.38 15.92
N ILE A 329 13.23 9.80 17.09
CA ILE A 329 13.69 8.44 17.41
C ILE A 329 13.03 7.39 16.50
N GLN A 330 11.75 7.55 16.18
CA GLN A 330 11.04 6.68 15.25
C GLN A 330 11.62 6.76 13.85
N ARG A 331 11.81 7.97 13.33
CA ARG A 331 12.39 8.18 12.00
C ARG A 331 13.74 7.49 11.84
N ARG A 332 14.61 7.60 12.84
CA ARG A 332 15.94 6.98 12.85
C ARG A 332 15.86 5.45 12.90
N LEU A 333 15.00 4.91 13.76
CA LEU A 333 14.83 3.46 13.91
C LEU A 333 14.18 2.81 12.69
N PHE A 334 13.14 3.44 12.13
CA PHE A 334 12.52 3.01 10.88
C PHE A 334 13.54 2.95 9.74
N MET A 335 14.30 4.03 9.56
CA MET A 335 15.36 4.09 8.57
C MET A 335 16.43 2.99 8.77
N ASN A 336 16.83 2.73 10.01
CA ASN A 336 17.73 1.61 10.32
C ASN A 336 17.13 0.24 10.01
N GLY A 337 15.83 0.05 10.26
CA GLY A 337 15.12 -1.18 9.89
C GLY A 337 15.19 -1.46 8.39
N GLU A 338 15.01 -0.43 7.57
CA GLU A 338 15.05 -0.57 6.11
C GLU A 338 16.48 -0.74 5.55
N LYS A 339 17.50 -0.20 6.24
CA LYS A 339 18.90 -0.54 5.95
C LYS A 339 19.18 -2.01 6.23
N ALA A 340 18.77 -2.52 7.40
CA ALA A 340 18.92 -3.93 7.73
C ALA A 340 18.18 -4.81 6.70
N ARG A 341 16.96 -4.44 6.30
CA ARG A 341 16.15 -5.15 5.30
C ARG A 341 16.87 -5.27 3.95
N THR A 342 17.27 -4.14 3.38
CA THR A 342 17.92 -4.10 2.07
C THR A 342 19.31 -4.72 2.10
N MET A 343 20.08 -4.49 3.16
CA MET A 343 21.41 -5.09 3.36
C MET A 343 21.34 -6.60 3.52
N HIS A 344 20.34 -7.12 4.24
CA HIS A 344 20.14 -8.55 4.40
C HIS A 344 19.96 -9.23 3.04
N SER A 345 19.07 -8.71 2.20
CA SER A 345 18.84 -9.28 0.87
C SER A 345 20.06 -9.13 -0.03
N ASN A 346 20.73 -7.97 0.00
CA ASN A 346 21.96 -7.75 -0.77
C ASN A 346 23.07 -8.74 -0.40
N LYS A 347 23.37 -8.89 0.90
CA LYS A 347 24.44 -9.76 1.42
C LYS A 347 24.19 -11.24 1.15
N ASN A 348 22.94 -11.68 1.23
CA ASN A 348 22.57 -13.08 1.04
C ASN A 348 22.17 -13.40 -0.41
N HIS A 349 22.42 -12.49 -1.35
CA HIS A 349 22.08 -12.66 -2.77
C HIS A 349 20.60 -13.05 -2.97
N ILE A 350 19.70 -12.36 -2.28
CA ILE A 350 18.26 -12.53 -2.41
C ILE A 350 17.75 -11.47 -3.40
N PRO A 351 17.09 -11.85 -4.52
CA PRO A 351 16.67 -10.91 -5.56
C PRO A 351 15.38 -10.14 -5.22
N GLY A 352 15.02 -10.08 -3.94
CA GLY A 352 13.82 -9.40 -3.46
C GLY A 352 13.81 -9.24 -1.95
N LEU A 353 12.64 -8.94 -1.40
CA LEU A 353 12.44 -8.69 0.02
C LEU A 353 11.35 -9.61 0.57
N TYR A 354 11.37 -9.86 1.88
CA TYR A 354 10.45 -10.77 2.57
C TYR A 354 9.29 -10.04 3.23
N ALA A 355 8.11 -10.61 3.07
CA ALA A 355 6.93 -10.28 3.84
C ALA A 355 5.92 -11.44 3.80
N SER A 356 4.97 -11.45 4.73
CA SER A 356 3.95 -12.49 4.87
C SER A 356 3.04 -12.54 3.66
N VAL A 357 3.02 -13.66 2.92
CA VAL A 357 2.47 -13.66 1.56
C VAL A 357 1.89 -15.02 1.18
N ALA A 358 1.05 -15.07 0.15
CA ALA A 358 0.60 -16.35 -0.38
C ALA A 358 1.76 -17.15 -1.01
N SER A 359 1.73 -18.47 -0.84
CA SER A 359 2.81 -19.37 -1.24
C SER A 359 2.97 -19.44 -2.75
N THR A 360 4.19 -19.74 -3.19
CA THR A 360 4.41 -20.15 -4.57
C THR A 360 3.93 -21.58 -4.76
N VAL A 361 3.46 -21.90 -5.97
CA VAL A 361 2.97 -23.23 -6.31
C VAL A 361 3.50 -23.66 -7.68
N PRO A 362 3.65 -24.97 -7.94
CA PRO A 362 3.92 -25.48 -9.28
C PRO A 362 2.82 -25.09 -10.28
N ASN A 363 3.15 -25.07 -11.58
CA ASN A 363 2.25 -24.62 -12.66
C ASN A 363 1.01 -25.50 -12.89
N ASP A 364 0.91 -26.65 -12.23
CA ASP A 364 -0.19 -27.62 -12.37
C ASP A 364 -1.19 -27.57 -11.19
N THR A 365 -1.01 -26.64 -10.25
CA THR A 365 -1.89 -26.52 -9.08
C THR A 365 -2.16 -25.08 -8.69
N TYR A 366 -3.27 -24.91 -7.95
CA TYR A 366 -3.74 -23.65 -7.40
C TYR A 366 -3.94 -23.73 -5.88
N ASN A 367 -3.34 -24.73 -5.24
CA ASN A 367 -3.36 -24.91 -3.78
C ASN A 367 -2.35 -23.99 -3.13
N VAL A 368 -2.70 -22.71 -3.07
CA VAL A 368 -1.89 -21.67 -2.46
C VAL A 368 -2.17 -21.64 -0.96
N GLU A 369 -1.11 -21.75 -0.17
CA GLU A 369 -1.14 -21.60 1.29
C GLU A 369 -0.73 -20.17 1.68
N TYR A 370 -0.97 -19.75 2.91
CA TYR A 370 -0.50 -18.45 3.40
C TYR A 370 0.79 -18.62 4.21
N LEU A 371 1.87 -17.98 3.77
CA LEU A 371 3.19 -18.03 4.40
C LEU A 371 3.36 -16.84 5.35
N SER A 372 2.89 -16.98 6.59
CA SER A 372 3.01 -15.90 7.59
C SER A 372 4.48 -15.60 7.94
N ALA A 373 5.27 -16.65 8.22
CA ALA A 373 6.60 -16.55 8.82
C ALA A 373 7.72 -16.27 7.79
N CYS A 374 7.59 -15.16 7.05
CA CYS A 374 8.58 -14.65 6.10
C CYS A 374 9.24 -13.37 6.66
N GLY A 375 10.58 -13.34 6.75
CA GLY A 375 11.28 -12.17 7.28
C GLY A 375 12.77 -12.41 7.54
N ILE A 376 13.32 -11.80 8.60
CA ILE A 376 14.76 -11.81 8.90
C ILE A 376 15.00 -12.38 10.29
N GLN A 377 15.44 -13.64 10.35
CA GLN A 377 15.54 -14.39 11.60
C GLN A 377 16.41 -13.72 12.68
N SER A 378 17.51 -13.07 12.31
CA SER A 378 18.47 -12.49 13.26
C SER A 378 17.93 -11.31 14.06
N ILE A 379 16.82 -10.72 13.62
CA ILE A 379 16.15 -9.55 14.24
C ILE A 379 14.65 -9.78 14.42
N ALA A 380 14.22 -11.03 14.37
CA ALA A 380 12.86 -11.49 14.64
C ALA A 380 12.74 -12.01 16.09
N SER A 381 11.54 -11.97 16.66
CA SER A 381 11.22 -12.64 17.92
C SER A 381 10.76 -14.08 17.71
N GLU A 382 10.14 -14.36 16.57
CA GLU A 382 9.62 -15.67 16.21
C GLU A 382 10.51 -16.41 15.20
N PRO A 383 10.36 -17.74 15.10
CA PRO A 383 10.96 -18.51 14.02
C PRO A 383 10.46 -18.05 12.65
N VAL A 384 11.39 -17.69 11.77
CA VAL A 384 11.15 -17.45 10.35
C VAL A 384 11.22 -18.80 9.64
N LEU A 385 10.10 -19.23 9.05
CA LEU A 385 9.95 -20.57 8.46
C LEU A 385 10.09 -20.57 6.94
N HIS A 386 9.94 -19.41 6.29
CA HIS A 386 9.90 -19.30 4.84
C HIS A 386 10.87 -18.22 4.37
N MET A 387 12.00 -18.65 3.79
CA MET A 387 13.08 -17.78 3.28
C MET A 387 13.33 -17.99 1.78
N THR A 388 12.38 -18.62 1.09
CA THR A 388 12.51 -18.92 -0.34
C THR A 388 11.50 -18.18 -1.20
N THR A 389 10.55 -17.46 -0.61
CA THR A 389 9.50 -16.72 -1.32
C THR A 389 9.66 -15.23 -1.03
N ILE A 390 9.71 -14.42 -2.08
CA ILE A 390 9.82 -12.96 -2.04
C ILE A 390 8.61 -12.35 -2.75
N THR A 391 8.32 -11.10 -2.44
CA THR A 391 7.10 -10.45 -2.92
C THR A 391 7.30 -8.96 -3.19
N PRO A 392 6.75 -8.41 -4.28
CA PRO A 392 6.91 -6.99 -4.61
C PRO A 392 6.55 -6.05 -3.47
N TYR A 393 5.44 -6.31 -2.74
CA TYR A 393 5.03 -5.39 -1.67
C TYR A 393 5.98 -5.32 -0.50
N ALA A 394 6.90 -6.28 -0.35
CA ALA A 394 7.91 -6.20 0.70
C ALA A 394 8.83 -4.96 0.55
N SER A 395 8.80 -4.25 -0.58
CA SER A 395 9.46 -2.96 -0.78
C SER A 395 8.73 -1.74 -0.20
N PHE A 396 7.45 -1.86 0.20
CA PHE A 396 6.67 -0.71 0.64
C PHE A 396 7.31 0.09 1.79
N PRO A 397 7.92 -0.52 2.84
CA PRO A 397 8.54 0.29 3.89
C PRO A 397 9.85 0.93 3.41
N VAL A 398 10.56 0.30 2.46
CA VAL A 398 11.72 0.90 1.81
C VAL A 398 11.29 2.12 0.99
N ILE A 399 10.15 2.07 0.29
CA ILE A 399 9.59 3.22 -0.43
C ILE A 399 9.28 4.39 0.51
N LEU A 400 8.79 4.12 1.73
CA LEU A 400 8.57 5.16 2.74
C LEU A 400 9.88 5.76 3.27
N ALA A 401 10.95 4.96 3.35
CA ALA A 401 12.26 5.41 3.80
C ALA A 401 12.99 6.21 2.70
N ASP A 402 13.05 5.65 1.49
CA ASP A 402 13.64 6.22 0.29
C ASP A 402 12.88 5.69 -0.94
N GLU A 403 12.09 6.57 -1.56
CA GLU A 403 11.23 6.21 -2.70
C GLU A 403 12.02 5.58 -3.84
N THR A 404 13.20 6.13 -4.15
CA THR A 404 14.03 5.67 -5.28
C THR A 404 14.53 4.25 -5.04
N ILE A 405 15.12 3.99 -3.87
CA ILE A 405 15.66 2.66 -3.54
C ILE A 405 14.53 1.64 -3.42
N GLY A 406 13.40 2.02 -2.81
CA GLY A 406 12.24 1.14 -2.69
C GLY A 406 11.65 0.75 -4.06
N LEU A 407 11.53 1.70 -4.98
CA LEU A 407 11.09 1.43 -6.36
C LEU A 407 12.08 0.57 -7.14
N ILE A 408 13.38 0.69 -6.88
CA ILE A 408 14.39 -0.19 -7.48
C ILE A 408 14.21 -1.65 -7.01
N TRP A 409 13.98 -1.88 -5.72
CA TRP A 409 13.69 -3.23 -5.21
C TRP A 409 12.39 -3.80 -5.78
N TYR A 410 11.36 -2.95 -5.91
CA TYR A 410 10.10 -3.31 -6.56
C TYR A 410 10.32 -3.71 -8.03
N LEU A 411 11.03 -2.87 -8.80
CA LEU A 411 11.40 -3.12 -10.19
C LEU A 411 12.14 -4.45 -10.36
N ASN A 412 13.14 -4.72 -9.49
CA ASN A 412 13.94 -5.95 -9.54
C ASN A 412 13.08 -7.21 -9.43
N MET A 413 12.04 -7.17 -8.59
CA MET A 413 11.10 -8.28 -8.45
C MET A 413 10.14 -8.37 -9.65
N LEU A 414 9.71 -7.24 -10.22
CA LEU A 414 8.85 -7.22 -11.41
C LEU A 414 9.53 -7.76 -12.67
N HIS A 415 10.85 -7.66 -12.79
CA HIS A 415 11.61 -8.24 -13.91
C HIS A 415 11.54 -9.77 -13.97
N GLY A 416 11.13 -10.45 -12.90
CA GLY A 416 10.94 -11.91 -12.89
C GLY A 416 9.86 -12.38 -13.87
N SER A 417 10.02 -13.59 -14.43
CA SER A 417 8.99 -14.19 -15.28
C SER A 417 7.65 -14.26 -14.57
N SER A 418 6.57 -13.85 -15.25
CA SER A 418 5.21 -13.81 -14.70
C SER A 418 5.03 -13.00 -13.41
N MET A 419 5.96 -12.09 -13.11
CA MET A 419 5.80 -11.11 -12.02
C MET A 419 5.02 -9.85 -12.41
N GLN A 420 4.59 -9.76 -13.67
CA GLN A 420 3.61 -8.80 -14.16
C GLN A 420 2.50 -9.53 -14.91
N ASN A 421 1.26 -9.13 -14.67
CA ASN A 421 0.04 -9.60 -15.32
C ASN A 421 -0.85 -8.41 -15.70
N VAL A 422 -1.98 -8.66 -16.37
CA VAL A 422 -2.90 -7.60 -16.83
C VAL A 422 -3.58 -6.83 -15.70
N TYR A 423 -3.36 -7.24 -14.45
CA TYR A 423 -3.81 -6.61 -13.22
C TYR A 423 -2.65 -6.02 -12.39
N GLY A 424 -1.44 -5.87 -12.96
CA GLY A 424 -0.26 -5.32 -12.29
C GLY A 424 0.73 -6.38 -11.83
N SER A 425 1.37 -6.19 -10.68
CA SER A 425 2.30 -7.15 -10.08
C SER A 425 1.61 -8.46 -9.68
N THR A 426 2.33 -9.56 -9.78
CA THR A 426 1.91 -10.86 -9.24
C THR A 426 2.29 -10.96 -7.76
N GLU A 427 1.50 -11.72 -6.98
CA GLU A 427 1.61 -11.85 -5.53
C GLU A 427 3.04 -12.13 -5.03
N ALA A 428 3.70 -13.16 -5.55
CA ALA A 428 5.03 -13.58 -5.09
C ALA A 428 5.74 -14.49 -6.09
N THR A 429 7.05 -14.64 -5.92
CA THR A 429 7.90 -15.62 -6.61
C THR A 429 8.88 -16.25 -5.65
N ASN A 430 9.33 -17.46 -5.96
CA ASN A 430 10.46 -18.01 -5.25
C ASN A 430 11.75 -17.28 -5.65
N ILE A 431 12.77 -17.31 -4.79
CA ILE A 431 14.05 -16.60 -4.99
C ILE A 431 14.83 -17.09 -6.22
N THR A 432 14.50 -18.26 -6.75
CA THR A 432 15.11 -18.81 -7.97
C THR A 432 14.40 -18.37 -9.26
N GLY A 433 13.20 -17.77 -9.14
CA GLY A 433 12.35 -17.39 -10.27
C GLY A 433 11.71 -18.57 -11.00
N THR A 434 11.58 -19.75 -10.38
CA THR A 434 11.07 -20.99 -10.99
C THR A 434 9.62 -21.32 -10.62
N ALA A 435 9.03 -20.60 -9.67
CA ALA A 435 7.63 -20.73 -9.28
C ALA A 435 7.07 -19.37 -8.83
N ILE A 436 5.80 -19.13 -9.11
CA ILE A 436 5.05 -17.94 -8.68
C ILE A 436 3.92 -18.31 -7.73
N SER A 437 3.40 -17.33 -7.02
CA SER A 437 2.06 -17.41 -6.45
C SER A 437 1.07 -16.81 -7.45
N PRO A 438 0.21 -17.62 -8.10
CA PRO A 438 -0.70 -17.16 -9.16
C PRO A 438 -1.96 -16.54 -8.53
N VAL A 439 -1.76 -15.53 -7.69
CA VAL A 439 -2.81 -14.78 -6.98
C VAL A 439 -2.52 -13.28 -7.15
N ILE A 440 -3.54 -12.47 -6.98
CA ILE A 440 -3.47 -11.01 -6.86
C ILE A 440 -4.30 -10.59 -5.66
N THR A 441 -3.71 -9.94 -4.65
CA THR A 441 -4.39 -9.51 -3.42
C THR A 441 -4.20 -8.03 -3.16
N TRP A 442 -5.05 -7.41 -2.33
CA TRP A 442 -4.83 -6.02 -1.91
C TRP A 442 -3.51 -5.86 -1.16
N ASP A 443 -3.16 -6.81 -0.29
CA ASP A 443 -1.97 -6.76 0.55
C ASP A 443 -0.68 -6.76 -0.27
N SER A 444 -0.57 -7.63 -1.27
CA SER A 444 0.65 -7.75 -2.09
C SER A 444 0.77 -6.71 -3.21
N LYS A 445 -0.25 -5.87 -3.38
CA LYS A 445 -0.37 -4.95 -4.52
C LYS A 445 -0.61 -3.52 -4.08
N VAL A 446 -1.79 -3.26 -3.52
CA VAL A 446 -2.26 -1.92 -3.24
C VAL A 446 -1.58 -1.33 -2.00
N THR A 447 -1.03 -2.15 -1.11
CA THR A 447 -0.12 -1.68 -0.05
C THR A 447 1.05 -0.88 -0.60
N THR A 448 1.70 -1.35 -1.67
CA THR A 448 2.79 -0.61 -2.33
C THR A 448 2.27 0.71 -2.89
N VAL A 449 1.11 0.68 -3.56
CA VAL A 449 0.53 1.89 -4.15
C VAL A 449 0.22 2.93 -3.07
N VAL A 450 -0.42 2.51 -1.98
CA VAL A 450 -0.72 3.39 -0.84
C VAL A 450 0.56 3.92 -0.22
N ALA A 451 1.59 3.10 -0.01
CA ALA A 451 2.86 3.54 0.56
C ALA A 451 3.52 4.64 -0.30
N MET A 452 3.56 4.48 -1.63
CA MET A 452 4.10 5.49 -2.57
C MET A 452 3.40 6.85 -2.48
N LEU A 453 2.14 6.87 -2.05
CA LEU A 453 1.27 8.04 -2.05
C LEU A 453 0.93 8.54 -0.65
N SER A 454 1.38 7.82 0.38
CA SER A 454 0.93 7.93 1.77
C SER A 454 1.19 9.29 2.42
N LYS A 455 2.14 10.08 1.92
CA LYS A 455 2.45 11.41 2.49
C LYS A 455 1.20 12.25 2.71
N LYS A 456 0.29 12.29 1.73
CA LYS A 456 -0.97 13.03 1.83
C LYS A 456 -1.91 12.46 2.90
N LEU A 457 -1.99 11.14 3.05
CA LEU A 457 -2.81 10.49 4.08
C LEU A 457 -2.27 10.78 5.49
N ILE A 458 -0.95 10.71 5.65
CA ILE A 458 -0.27 11.05 6.92
C ILE A 458 -0.49 12.53 7.24
N ASP A 459 -0.43 13.40 6.23
CA ASP A 459 -0.69 14.84 6.39
C ASP A 459 -2.12 15.09 6.88
N GLU A 460 -3.14 14.47 6.28
CA GLU A 460 -4.54 14.58 6.74
C GLU A 460 -4.72 14.06 8.17
N ASN A 461 -4.19 12.88 8.50
CA ASN A 461 -4.29 12.35 9.86
C ASN A 461 -3.51 13.18 10.89
N ARG A 462 -2.38 13.77 10.51
CA ARG A 462 -1.67 14.73 11.37
C ARG A 462 -2.53 15.97 11.63
N GLN A 463 -3.12 16.56 10.60
CA GLN A 463 -3.97 17.73 10.75
C GLN A 463 -5.21 17.42 11.60
N LEU A 464 -5.81 16.23 11.43
CA LEU A 464 -6.90 15.76 12.28
C LEU A 464 -6.50 15.69 13.75
N LEU A 465 -5.34 15.10 14.05
CA LEU A 465 -4.83 15.00 15.41
C LEU A 465 -4.54 16.37 16.00
N ILE A 466 -3.98 17.30 15.22
CA ILE A 466 -3.73 18.68 15.67
C ILE A 466 -5.05 19.39 15.98
N TYR A 467 -6.01 19.33 15.05
CA TYR A 467 -7.31 19.98 15.18
C TYR A 467 -8.07 19.50 16.43
N ASN A 468 -7.99 18.20 16.73
CA ASN A 468 -8.62 17.61 17.91
C ASN A 468 -7.80 17.74 19.21
N GLY A 469 -6.61 18.37 19.17
CA GLY A 469 -5.73 18.48 20.35
C GLY A 469 -5.12 17.15 20.80
N LEU A 470 -5.07 16.15 19.92
CA LEU A 470 -4.60 14.79 20.19
C LEU A 470 -3.16 14.54 19.74
N TYR A 471 -2.60 15.40 18.88
CA TYR A 471 -1.26 15.23 18.31
C TYR A 471 -0.16 15.19 19.38
N GLU A 472 -0.21 16.08 20.38
CA GLU A 472 0.79 16.11 21.45
C GLU A 472 0.76 14.83 22.31
N ARG A 473 -0.43 14.25 22.52
CA ARG A 473 -0.56 12.97 23.22
C ARG A 473 0.06 11.84 22.42
N PHE A 474 -0.24 11.75 21.12
CA PHE A 474 0.39 10.81 20.21
C PHE A 474 1.92 10.96 20.22
N TYR A 475 2.43 12.18 20.04
CA TYR A 475 3.86 12.46 20.01
C TYR A 475 4.53 12.06 21.32
N THR A 476 3.97 12.48 22.46
CA THR A 476 4.55 12.24 23.79
C THR A 476 4.64 10.75 24.13
N ILE A 477 3.57 9.98 23.88
CA ILE A 477 3.62 8.52 24.10
C ILE A 477 4.71 7.90 23.23
N THR A 478 4.68 8.20 21.94
CA THR A 478 5.59 7.58 20.97
C THR A 478 7.05 7.92 21.28
N ASP A 479 7.33 9.19 21.61
CA ASP A 479 8.68 9.61 21.98
C ASP A 479 9.12 8.96 23.30
N ARG A 480 8.25 8.94 24.31
CA ARG A 480 8.51 8.34 25.63
C ARG A 480 8.84 6.85 25.52
N GLU A 481 7.97 6.06 24.91
CA GLU A 481 8.12 4.60 24.89
C GLU A 481 9.34 4.16 24.07
N TRP A 482 9.63 4.83 22.96
CA TRP A 482 10.81 4.49 22.15
C TRP A 482 12.10 5.03 22.73
N LYS A 483 12.15 6.24 23.31
CA LYS A 483 13.36 6.71 24.01
C LYS A 483 13.70 5.88 25.23
N ARG A 484 12.70 5.31 25.91
CA ARG A 484 12.94 4.36 27.02
C ARG A 484 13.80 3.17 26.59
N VAL A 485 13.59 2.65 25.38
CA VAL A 485 14.28 1.45 24.87
C VAL A 485 15.51 1.79 24.01
N PHE A 486 15.43 2.86 23.23
CA PHE A 486 16.41 3.19 22.18
C PHE A 486 17.16 4.51 22.42
N GLY A 487 16.74 5.30 23.42
CA GLY A 487 17.34 6.61 23.73
C GLY A 487 18.47 6.57 24.75
N GLN A 488 18.71 5.42 25.40
CA GLN A 488 19.75 5.27 26.42
C GLN A 488 21.17 5.16 25.83
N THR A 489 21.28 4.71 24.58
CA THR A 489 22.54 4.55 23.86
C THR A 489 22.36 4.97 22.40
N ASN A 490 23.46 5.32 21.74
CA ASN A 490 23.44 5.64 20.32
C ASN A 490 22.88 4.47 19.50
N LEU A 491 22.25 4.79 18.36
CA LEU A 491 21.84 3.79 17.39
C LEU A 491 23.04 3.48 16.51
N ASN A 492 23.38 2.21 16.36
CA ASN A 492 24.46 1.79 15.47
C ASN A 492 23.96 1.75 14.02
N GLY A 493 24.85 1.94 13.04
CA GLY A 493 24.52 1.80 11.62
C GLY A 493 23.75 2.98 11.01
N GLU A 494 23.66 4.12 11.72
CA GLU A 494 22.93 5.29 11.22
C GLU A 494 23.54 5.90 9.95
N HIS A 495 24.83 5.72 9.73
CA HIS A 495 25.56 6.23 8.57
C HIS A 495 25.62 5.23 7.40
N ILE A 496 25.24 3.98 7.62
CA ILE A 496 25.20 2.95 6.57
C ILE A 496 24.11 3.32 5.55
N PRO A 497 24.39 3.31 4.24
CA PRO A 497 23.37 3.58 3.23
C PRO A 497 22.42 2.38 3.04
N LEU A 498 21.24 2.63 2.49
CA LEU A 498 20.38 1.57 1.97
C LEU A 498 21.11 0.82 0.84
N SER A 499 20.89 -0.49 0.74
CA SER A 499 21.52 -1.32 -0.30
C SER A 499 20.64 -1.46 -1.54
N LEU A 500 21.25 -1.47 -2.72
CA LEU A 500 20.59 -1.87 -3.97
C LEU A 500 20.51 -3.41 -4.07
N PRO A 501 19.65 -3.98 -4.92
CA PRO A 501 19.69 -5.41 -5.24
C PRO A 501 21.07 -5.83 -5.77
N SER A 502 21.64 -6.92 -5.25
CA SER A 502 22.92 -7.48 -5.73
C SER A 502 22.75 -8.53 -6.82
N VAL A 503 21.55 -9.07 -6.96
CA VAL A 503 21.19 -10.12 -7.93
C VAL A 503 19.79 -9.87 -8.49
N HIS A 504 19.57 -10.37 -9.70
CA HIS A 504 18.27 -10.33 -10.38
C HIS A 504 17.61 -11.72 -10.32
N LEU A 505 16.29 -11.76 -10.43
CA LEU A 505 15.58 -13.01 -10.68
C LEU A 505 16.05 -13.60 -12.01
N SER A 506 16.50 -14.86 -11.99
CA SER A 506 16.86 -15.53 -13.24
C SER A 506 15.60 -15.69 -14.10
N LYS A 507 15.69 -15.33 -15.39
CA LYS A 507 14.66 -15.72 -16.37
C LYS A 507 14.75 -17.25 -16.51
N SER A 508 13.95 -17.95 -15.70
CA SER A 508 13.91 -19.40 -15.65
C SER A 508 13.12 -19.96 -16.85
N ASN A 509 12.81 -21.26 -16.82
CA ASN A 509 11.88 -21.88 -17.78
C ASN A 509 10.43 -21.38 -17.62
N LEU A 510 10.12 -20.55 -16.62
CA LEU A 510 8.82 -19.88 -16.55
C LEU A 510 8.70 -18.84 -17.65
N ASN A 511 7.67 -18.99 -18.48
CA ASN A 511 7.27 -17.98 -19.46
C ASN A 511 6.42 -16.90 -18.77
N ASP A 512 6.52 -15.67 -19.26
CA ASP A 512 5.53 -14.64 -18.94
C ASP A 512 4.12 -15.05 -19.37
N PHE A 513 3.12 -14.56 -18.63
CA PHE A 513 1.73 -14.71 -19.00
C PHE A 513 1.48 -14.24 -20.44
N SER A 514 0.72 -15.04 -21.20
CA SER A 514 0.47 -14.76 -22.62
C SER A 514 -0.27 -13.44 -22.86
N GLN A 515 -1.03 -12.94 -21.88
CA GLN A 515 -1.70 -11.64 -21.92
C GLN A 515 -0.80 -10.46 -21.46
N CYS A 516 0.37 -10.75 -20.87
CA CYS A 516 1.29 -9.76 -20.32
C CYS A 516 2.75 -10.02 -20.74
N ARG A 517 2.96 -10.28 -22.03
CA ARG A 517 4.29 -10.44 -22.63
C ARG A 517 4.49 -9.47 -23.77
N LEU A 518 5.73 -9.07 -24.00
CA LEU A 518 6.11 -8.30 -25.18
C LEU A 518 5.92 -9.18 -26.42
N THR A 519 4.85 -8.93 -27.18
CA THR A 519 4.62 -9.60 -28.47
C THR A 519 5.45 -8.87 -29.52
N THR A 520 6.67 -9.37 -29.75
CA THR A 520 7.69 -8.83 -30.68
C THR A 520 8.36 -7.53 -30.22
N ASN A 521 9.68 -7.46 -30.43
CA ASN A 521 10.54 -6.34 -30.07
C ASN A 521 10.10 -5.08 -30.86
N PRO A 522 9.54 -4.04 -30.22
CA PRO A 522 9.09 -2.84 -30.94
C PRO A 522 10.25 -2.08 -31.62
N TYR A 523 11.51 -2.43 -31.31
CA TYR A 523 12.71 -1.90 -31.94
C TYR A 523 13.25 -2.74 -33.11
N SER A 524 12.54 -3.78 -33.57
CA SER A 524 12.98 -4.63 -34.68
C SER A 524 12.57 -4.13 -36.08
N THR A 525 12.19 -2.86 -36.23
CA THR A 525 12.26 -2.20 -37.56
C THR A 525 13.66 -1.64 -37.76
N THR A 526 14.58 -2.54 -38.10
CA THR A 526 15.84 -2.15 -38.74
C THR A 526 15.52 -1.51 -40.10
N LEU A 527 15.49 -0.18 -40.16
CA LEU A 527 15.86 0.52 -41.39
C LEU A 527 17.36 0.31 -41.60
N ARG A 528 17.73 -0.89 -42.06
CA ARG A 528 19.00 -1.08 -42.79
C ARG A 528 18.80 -0.42 -44.15
N PRO A 529 19.59 0.58 -44.55
CA PRO A 529 19.60 1.04 -45.92
C PRO A 529 20.21 -0.09 -46.75
N ASP A 530 19.40 -0.65 -47.64
CA ASP A 530 19.81 -1.60 -48.64
C ASP A 530 20.78 -0.90 -49.60
N THR A 531 22.07 -1.20 -49.51
CA THR A 531 23.07 -0.71 -50.45
C THR A 531 22.98 -1.50 -51.74
N SER A 532 22.00 -1.20 -52.58
CA SER A 532 22.09 -1.51 -54.01
C SER A 532 21.34 -0.51 -54.89
N THR A 533 22.10 0.05 -55.83
CA THR A 533 21.70 0.71 -57.09
C THR A 533 21.27 2.19 -57.12
N LYS A 534 22.16 2.97 -57.75
CA LYS A 534 21.97 3.99 -58.81
C LYS A 534 21.31 5.33 -58.46
N ALA A 535 22.21 6.32 -58.33
CA ALA A 535 22.13 7.69 -58.84
C ALA A 535 20.75 8.23 -59.28
N GLY A 536 20.21 9.11 -58.45
CA GLY A 536 19.13 10.04 -58.78
C GLY A 536 19.17 11.21 -57.80
N SER A 537 19.54 12.38 -58.30
CA SER A 537 19.72 13.63 -57.56
C SER A 537 18.40 14.20 -57.02
N THR A 538 18.33 14.47 -55.70
CA THR A 538 17.41 15.45 -55.12
C THR A 538 18.02 16.02 -53.84
N SER A 539 18.27 17.34 -53.83
CA SER A 539 18.81 18.09 -52.71
C SER A 539 17.87 18.08 -51.50
N ILE A 540 18.36 17.65 -50.34
CA ILE A 540 17.77 17.91 -49.04
C ILE A 540 18.48 19.13 -48.45
N MET A 541 17.69 20.18 -48.21
CA MET A 541 18.10 21.42 -47.58
C MET A 541 18.30 21.17 -46.07
N LEU A 542 19.55 21.19 -45.61
CA LEU A 542 19.91 21.19 -44.19
C LEU A 542 19.49 22.52 -43.58
N CYS A 543 18.42 22.53 -42.79
CA CYS A 543 18.05 23.67 -41.96
C CYS A 543 18.92 23.64 -40.70
N THR A 544 19.79 24.62 -40.55
CA THR A 544 20.70 24.75 -39.40
C THR A 544 19.96 25.34 -38.20
N LEU A 545 20.32 24.87 -37.00
CA LEU A 545 19.75 25.24 -35.68
C LEU A 545 19.74 26.76 -35.36
N SER A 546 20.32 27.63 -36.19
CA SER A 546 20.31 29.08 -35.96
C SER A 546 19.02 29.78 -36.39
N GLU A 547 18.21 29.20 -37.30
CA GLU A 547 16.98 29.84 -37.79
C GLU A 547 15.77 29.64 -36.85
N CYS A 548 15.74 28.56 -36.07
CA CYS A 548 14.70 28.32 -35.06
C CYS A 548 14.79 29.30 -33.88
N TYR A 549 16.00 29.73 -33.49
CA TYR A 549 16.18 30.69 -32.39
C TYR A 549 15.72 32.10 -32.74
N LEU A 550 15.88 32.52 -34.00
CA LEU A 550 15.45 33.84 -34.46
C LEU A 550 13.92 33.95 -34.51
N SER A 551 13.25 32.85 -34.85
CA SER A 551 11.78 32.76 -34.90
C SER A 551 11.14 32.84 -33.51
N MET A 552 11.80 32.28 -32.49
CA MET A 552 11.30 32.27 -31.11
C MET A 552 11.44 33.65 -30.42
N ILE A 553 12.50 34.40 -30.74
CA ILE A 553 12.70 35.77 -30.24
C ILE A 553 11.69 36.75 -30.85
N ILE A 554 11.31 36.58 -32.12
CA ILE A 554 10.29 37.41 -32.78
C ILE A 554 8.91 37.19 -32.15
N ILE A 555 8.57 35.97 -31.73
CA ILE A 555 7.29 35.66 -31.06
C ILE A 555 7.23 36.30 -29.66
N ILE A 556 8.33 36.30 -28.90
CA ILE A 556 8.39 36.93 -27.57
C ILE A 556 8.28 38.46 -27.67
N LEU A 557 8.88 39.06 -28.70
CA LEU A 557 8.77 40.51 -28.95
C LEU A 557 7.36 40.91 -29.42
N PHE A 558 6.67 40.06 -30.19
CA PHE A 558 5.30 40.33 -30.65
C PHE A 558 4.26 40.21 -29.52
N ILE A 559 4.42 39.25 -28.60
CA ILE A 559 3.54 39.09 -27.43
C ILE A 559 3.66 40.29 -26.48
N ARG A 560 4.85 40.89 -26.37
CA ARG A 560 5.05 42.12 -25.58
C ARG A 560 4.36 43.35 -26.16
N GLN A 561 4.09 43.39 -27.47
CA GLN A 561 3.48 44.54 -28.14
C GLN A 561 1.95 44.48 -28.15
N ILE A 562 1.35 43.30 -27.95
CA ILE A 562 -0.11 43.11 -27.83
C ILE A 562 -0.60 43.39 -26.39
N GLY A 563 0.27 43.38 -25.38
CA GLY A 563 -0.06 43.71 -23.99
C GLY A 563 -0.17 45.21 -23.67
N TYR A 564 -0.07 46.10 -24.67
CA TYR A 564 -0.12 47.56 -24.50
C TYR A 564 -1.03 48.27 -25.53
N LEU A 565 -2.09 47.59 -25.99
CA LEU A 565 -3.19 48.21 -26.75
C LEU A 565 -4.53 47.95 -26.07
#